data_AF-K2NFK2-F1
#
_entry.id   AF-K2NFK2-F1
#
_cell.length_a   1.000
_cell.length_b   1.000
_cell.length_c   1.000
_cell.angle_alpha   90.00
_cell.angle_beta   90.00
_cell.angle_gamma   90.00
#
_symmetry.space_group_name_H-M   'P 1'
#
loop_
_entity.id
_entity.type
_entity.pdbx_description
1 polymer ?
#
loop_
_entity_poly.entity_id
_entity_poly.type
_entity_poly.pdbx_seq_one_letter_code
_entity_poly.pdbx_strand_id
1 'polypeptide(L)'
;MDAFNPISEAQRLKEEQEIIERDRKRQQEREERERRAAQEKEAEERRKREEMERLIEAEKRRIKQEEEWRKLGTDIIQNLPPVPPSVVREGLVQAWYLDDETSKPTLRTASLKKGKKRDTPPVTLQQLKELGVIYYDINLNDFSIVRQLVKERLYKHTDEVHISQTCKDESFLERWFQEHFNEDEQIRIVIDGSCYFDVRSKQDKWIRIHAKAGDLFIFAPGLYHRGTLDEDDYVALYRLFRDSPRFAPFFRSDARAESQKVRLNYLMSLKKGNVAAEIGFR
;
A
#
# COMPACT_ATOMS: atom_id res chain seq x y z
N MET A 1 72.75 -42.75 25.69
CA MET A 1 71.85 -41.60 25.53
C MET A 1 70.88 -41.68 26.68
N ASP A 2 70.75 -40.60 27.46
CA ASP A 2 69.57 -40.19 28.26
C ASP A 2 70.02 -39.38 29.46
N ALA A 3 70.20 -38.09 29.22
CA ALA A 3 70.43 -37.08 30.25
C ALA A 3 69.09 -36.77 30.94
N PHE A 4 68.82 -37.43 32.07
CA PHE A 4 67.76 -37.03 32.98
C PHE A 4 68.17 -35.74 33.66
N ASN A 5 67.60 -34.62 33.20
CA ASN A 5 67.78 -33.31 33.80
C ASN A 5 66.82 -33.18 35.01
N PRO A 6 67.29 -33.09 36.26
CA PRO A 6 66.39 -32.98 37.41
C PRO A 6 65.81 -31.57 37.44
N ILE A 7 64.54 -31.43 37.08
CA ILE A 7 63.78 -30.19 37.18
C ILE A 7 63.83 -29.71 38.64
N SER A 8 64.31 -28.48 38.85
CA SER A 8 64.40 -27.86 40.17
C SER A 8 63.02 -27.76 40.81
N GLU A 9 62.93 -27.93 42.13
CA GLU A 9 61.68 -27.77 42.88
C GLU A 9 61.01 -26.41 42.62
N ALA A 10 61.81 -25.37 42.37
CA ALA A 10 61.32 -24.05 41.97
C ALA A 10 60.67 -24.01 40.57
N GLN A 11 61.13 -24.85 39.64
CA GLN A 11 60.51 -24.98 38.31
C GLN A 11 59.16 -25.72 38.41
N ARG A 12 59.05 -26.73 39.27
CA ARG A 12 57.77 -27.43 39.53
C ARG A 12 56.72 -26.52 40.16
N LEU A 13 57.10 -25.73 41.16
CA LEU A 13 56.23 -24.72 41.77
C LEU A 13 55.77 -23.65 40.77
N LYS A 14 56.64 -23.24 39.85
CA LYS A 14 56.31 -22.29 38.80
C LYS A 14 55.35 -22.87 37.77
N GLU A 15 55.59 -24.11 37.32
CA GLU A 15 54.68 -24.84 36.43
C GLU A 15 53.31 -25.05 37.07
N GLU A 16 53.26 -25.38 38.37
CA GLU A 16 52.02 -25.55 39.13
C GLU A 16 51.22 -24.24 39.23
N GLN A 17 51.90 -23.10 39.47
CA GLN A 17 51.27 -21.78 39.46
C GLN A 17 50.74 -21.39 38.08
N GLU A 18 51.49 -21.67 37.00
CA GLU A 18 51.06 -21.42 35.62
C GLU A 18 49.83 -22.27 35.23
N ILE A 19 49.75 -23.52 35.71
CA ILE A 19 48.59 -24.40 35.52
C ILE A 19 47.35 -23.82 36.23
N ILE A 20 47.49 -23.42 37.50
CA ILE A 20 46.40 -22.81 38.28
C ILE A 20 45.90 -21.52 37.60
N GLU A 21 46.80 -20.68 37.10
CA GLU A 21 46.42 -19.43 36.42
C GLU A 21 45.71 -19.69 35.09
N ARG A 22 46.18 -20.68 34.32
CA ARG A 22 45.56 -21.09 33.05
C ARG A 22 44.15 -21.66 33.27
N ASP A 23 43.96 -22.47 34.31
CA ASP A 23 42.66 -23.04 34.64
C ASP A 23 41.69 -21.97 35.15
N ARG A 24 42.17 -21.00 35.95
CA ARG A 24 41.40 -19.82 36.33
C ARG A 24 40.96 -19.00 35.12
N LYS A 25 41.85 -18.78 34.14
CA LYS A 25 41.53 -18.03 32.91
C LYS A 25 40.51 -18.78 32.04
N ARG A 26 40.65 -20.09 31.89
CA ARG A 26 39.67 -20.94 31.18
C ARG A 26 38.29 -20.90 31.84
N GLN A 27 38.25 -20.90 33.17
CA GLN A 27 37.01 -20.79 33.91
C GLN A 27 36.34 -19.42 33.68
N GLN A 28 37.12 -18.32 33.73
CA GLN A 28 36.61 -16.97 33.45
C GLN A 28 36.08 -16.84 32.01
N GLU A 29 36.81 -17.35 31.01
CA GLU A 29 36.38 -17.33 29.61
C GLU A 29 35.10 -18.16 29.39
N ARG A 30 34.96 -19.29 30.08
CA ARG A 30 33.75 -20.11 30.04
C ARG A 30 32.56 -19.38 30.64
N GLU A 31 32.73 -18.78 31.82
CA GLU A 31 31.68 -18.00 32.48
C GLU A 31 31.27 -16.78 31.63
N GLU A 32 32.21 -16.12 30.96
CA GLU A 32 31.91 -14.99 30.07
C GLU A 32 31.14 -15.43 28.82
N ARG A 33 31.51 -16.58 28.22
CA ARG A 33 30.76 -17.16 27.09
C ARG A 33 29.34 -17.56 27.50
N GLU A 34 29.19 -18.19 28.66
CA GLU A 34 27.88 -18.56 29.20
C GLU A 34 27.01 -17.31 29.47
N ARG A 35 27.59 -16.22 29.99
CA ARG A 35 26.89 -14.94 30.16
C ARG A 35 26.46 -14.31 28.83
N ARG A 36 27.33 -14.29 27.82
CA ARG A 36 27.00 -13.75 26.49
C ARG A 36 25.89 -14.56 25.81
N ALA A 37 25.99 -15.89 25.86
CA ALA A 37 24.95 -16.77 25.32
C ALA A 37 23.61 -16.58 26.04
N ALA A 38 23.62 -16.38 27.36
CA ALA A 38 22.42 -16.08 28.12
C ALA A 38 21.79 -14.73 27.72
N GLN A 39 22.59 -13.68 27.56
CA GLN A 39 22.13 -12.36 27.11
C GLN A 39 21.56 -12.38 25.68
N GLU A 40 22.20 -13.12 24.77
CA GLU A 40 21.75 -13.26 23.39
C GLU A 40 20.42 -14.01 23.31
N LYS A 41 20.28 -15.08 24.10
CA LYS A 41 19.03 -15.84 24.20
C LYS A 41 17.89 -14.98 24.78
N GLU A 42 18.17 -14.19 25.81
CA GLU A 42 17.19 -13.27 26.40
C GLU A 42 16.77 -12.17 25.42
N ALA A 43 17.72 -11.62 24.65
CA ALA A 43 17.43 -10.64 23.60
C ALA A 43 16.58 -11.23 22.46
N GLU A 44 16.85 -12.47 22.06
CA GLU A 44 16.06 -13.18 21.05
C GLU A 44 14.63 -13.46 21.56
N GLU A 45 14.49 -13.92 22.81
CA GLU A 45 13.18 -14.12 23.43
C GLU A 45 12.38 -12.82 23.53
N ARG A 46 13.04 -11.70 23.87
CA ARG A 46 12.42 -10.38 23.89
C ARG A 46 11.92 -9.97 22.50
N ARG A 47 12.74 -10.13 21.46
CA ARG A 47 12.33 -9.84 20.06
C ARG A 47 11.12 -10.67 19.65
N LYS A 48 11.12 -11.97 19.96
CA LYS A 48 9.98 -12.87 19.67
C LYS A 48 8.72 -12.45 20.41
N ARG A 49 8.82 -11.99 21.66
CA ARG A 49 7.68 -11.45 22.42
C ARG A 49 7.13 -10.17 21.80
N GLU A 50 8.00 -9.21 21.47
CA GLU A 50 7.61 -7.96 20.82
C GLU A 50 6.94 -8.20 19.45
N GLU A 51 7.45 -9.16 18.66
CA GLU A 51 6.86 -9.56 17.38
C GLU A 51 5.50 -10.25 17.55
N MET A 52 5.38 -11.18 18.49
CA MET A 52 4.12 -11.85 18.83
C MET A 52 3.07 -10.84 19.30
N GLU A 53 3.46 -9.85 20.12
CA GLU A 53 2.57 -8.81 20.60
C GLU A 53 2.06 -7.92 19.44
N ARG A 54 2.94 -7.58 18.47
CA ARG A 54 2.52 -6.89 17.24
C ARG A 54 1.53 -7.70 16.42
N LEU A 55 1.74 -9.01 16.28
CA LEU A 55 0.82 -9.90 15.55
C LEU A 55 -0.54 -10.00 16.26
N ILE A 56 -0.55 -10.12 17.59
CA ILE A 56 -1.79 -10.13 18.38
C ILE A 56 -2.53 -8.81 18.25
N GLU A 57 -1.82 -7.68 18.30
CA GLU A 57 -2.43 -6.35 18.13
C GLU A 57 -2.97 -6.15 16.71
N ALA A 58 -2.25 -6.60 15.68
CA ALA A 58 -2.72 -6.60 14.30
C ALA A 58 -3.97 -7.47 14.12
N GLU A 59 -3.99 -8.67 14.73
CA GLU A 59 -5.14 -9.56 14.67
C GLU A 59 -6.35 -9.02 15.44
N LYS A 60 -6.15 -8.38 16.59
CA LYS A 60 -7.23 -7.67 17.31
C LYS A 60 -7.81 -6.54 16.49
N ARG A 61 -6.97 -5.77 15.78
CA ARG A 61 -7.43 -4.73 14.85
C ARG A 61 -8.22 -5.35 13.72
N ARG A 62 -7.75 -6.45 13.14
CA ARG A 62 -8.44 -7.21 12.08
C ARG A 62 -9.80 -7.73 12.55
N ILE A 63 -9.88 -8.34 13.74
CA ILE A 63 -11.14 -8.84 14.31
C ILE A 63 -12.11 -7.69 14.61
N LYS A 64 -11.64 -6.60 15.23
CA LYS A 64 -12.48 -5.42 15.50
C LYS A 64 -12.99 -4.81 14.20
N GLN A 65 -12.13 -4.74 13.19
CA GLN A 65 -12.48 -4.30 11.85
C GLN A 65 -13.53 -5.25 11.26
N GLU A 66 -13.32 -6.57 11.25
CA GLU A 66 -14.29 -7.59 10.80
C GLU A 66 -15.61 -7.58 11.57
N GLU A 67 -15.63 -7.30 12.87
CA GLU A 67 -16.83 -7.14 13.69
C GLU A 67 -17.60 -5.87 13.34
N GLU A 68 -16.89 -4.74 13.17
CA GLU A 68 -17.49 -3.52 12.62
C GLU A 68 -18.01 -3.77 11.20
N TRP A 69 -17.33 -4.59 10.40
CA TRP A 69 -17.81 -5.02 9.08
C TRP A 69 -19.02 -5.98 9.18
N ARG A 70 -19.12 -6.83 10.19
CA ARG A 70 -20.29 -7.71 10.41
C ARG A 70 -21.50 -6.95 10.92
N LYS A 71 -21.31 -5.88 11.70
CA LYS A 71 -22.38 -4.94 12.07
C LYS A 71 -22.96 -4.19 10.86
N LEU A 72 -22.33 -4.26 9.68
CA LEU A 72 -22.87 -3.77 8.40
C LEU A 72 -24.01 -4.63 7.83
N GLY A 73 -24.53 -5.61 8.58
CA GLY A 73 -25.70 -6.39 8.22
C GLY A 73 -26.89 -5.53 7.78
N THR A 74 -27.71 -6.11 6.90
CA THR A 74 -28.72 -5.50 6.02
C THR A 74 -29.73 -4.54 6.66
N ASP A 75 -29.91 -4.58 7.97
CA ASP A 75 -30.99 -3.87 8.67
C ASP A 75 -30.62 -2.44 9.11
N ILE A 76 -29.33 -2.08 9.19
CA ILE A 76 -28.87 -0.70 9.51
C ILE A 76 -28.76 0.17 8.26
N ILE A 77 -28.69 -0.45 7.08
CA ILE A 77 -28.41 0.24 5.83
C ILE A 77 -29.59 1.16 5.45
N GLN A 78 -30.85 0.85 5.77
CA GLN A 78 -31.98 1.63 5.23
C GLN A 78 -32.04 3.11 5.68
N ASN A 79 -31.48 3.47 6.83
CA ASN A 79 -31.57 4.84 7.41
C ASN A 79 -30.26 5.64 7.42
N LEU A 80 -29.23 5.23 6.68
CA LEU A 80 -28.03 6.07 6.50
C LEU A 80 -28.37 7.38 5.76
N PRO A 81 -27.81 8.53 6.18
CA PRO A 81 -27.93 9.79 5.45
C PRO A 81 -27.30 9.68 4.05
N PRO A 82 -27.66 10.57 3.10
CA PRO A 82 -27.06 10.55 1.77
C PRO A 82 -25.56 10.79 1.84
N VAL A 83 -24.82 10.30 0.83
CA VAL A 83 -23.39 10.55 0.73
C VAL A 83 -23.13 12.07 0.68
N PRO A 84 -22.22 12.61 1.52
CA PRO A 84 -21.89 14.03 1.49
C PRO A 84 -21.25 14.43 0.15
N PRO A 85 -21.24 15.71 -0.22
CA PRO A 85 -20.53 16.16 -1.42
C PRO A 85 -19.04 15.78 -1.36
N SER A 86 -18.49 15.42 -2.51
CA SER A 86 -17.07 15.09 -2.65
C SER A 86 -16.17 16.28 -2.29
N VAL A 87 -15.00 16.01 -1.74
CA VAL A 87 -14.06 17.06 -1.36
C VAL A 87 -13.39 17.66 -2.59
N VAL A 88 -13.46 18.98 -2.72
CA VAL A 88 -12.78 19.77 -3.78
C VAL A 88 -11.81 20.81 -3.20
N ARG A 89 -11.46 20.68 -1.91
CA ARG A 89 -10.57 21.61 -1.23
C ARG A 89 -9.12 21.37 -1.64
N GLU A 90 -8.51 22.38 -2.24
CA GLU A 90 -7.11 22.34 -2.66
C GLU A 90 -6.14 22.05 -1.49
N GLY A 91 -5.06 21.33 -1.79
CA GLY A 91 -3.96 21.06 -0.86
C GLY A 91 -4.09 19.78 -0.03
N LEU A 92 -5.21 19.06 -0.09
CA LEU A 92 -5.37 17.76 0.59
C LEU A 92 -4.66 16.63 -0.16
N VAL A 93 -4.78 16.63 -1.49
CA VAL A 93 -4.17 15.63 -2.37
C VAL A 93 -3.17 16.31 -3.29
N GLN A 94 -2.02 15.68 -3.49
CA GLN A 94 -1.04 16.16 -4.46
C GLN A 94 -1.27 15.47 -5.81
N ALA A 95 -1.47 16.26 -6.86
CA ALA A 95 -1.56 15.78 -8.23
C ALA A 95 -0.78 16.68 -9.20
N TRP A 96 -0.22 16.09 -10.26
CA TRP A 96 0.61 16.80 -11.24
C TRP A 96 0.70 16.05 -12.58
N TYR A 97 1.10 16.76 -13.63
CA TYR A 97 1.36 16.15 -14.93
C TYR A 97 2.70 15.40 -14.95
N LEU A 98 2.73 14.23 -15.58
CA LEU A 98 3.94 13.43 -15.71
C LEU A 98 4.89 13.94 -16.81
N ASP A 99 6.18 13.77 -16.55
CA ASP A 99 7.25 13.97 -17.55
C ASP A 99 7.35 12.79 -18.53
N ASP A 100 8.17 12.96 -19.55
CA ASP A 100 8.27 12.01 -20.65
C ASP A 100 8.97 10.69 -20.25
N GLU A 101 9.70 10.68 -19.13
CA GLU A 101 10.42 9.50 -18.64
C GLU A 101 9.55 8.62 -17.75
N THR A 102 8.74 9.21 -16.88
CA THR A 102 7.80 8.50 -15.99
C THR A 102 6.48 8.13 -16.67
N SER A 103 6.15 8.79 -17.77
CA SER A 103 4.95 8.50 -18.59
C SER A 103 5.07 7.27 -19.48
N LYS A 104 6.22 6.58 -19.50
CA LYS A 104 6.43 5.39 -20.33
C LYS A 104 5.41 4.28 -20.00
N PRO A 105 5.04 3.45 -21.00
CA PRO A 105 4.00 2.43 -20.82
C PRO A 105 4.44 1.23 -19.97
N THR A 106 5.74 0.92 -19.95
CA THR A 106 6.30 -0.21 -19.19
C THR A 106 6.67 0.21 -17.78
N LEU A 107 6.40 -0.64 -16.80
CA LEU A 107 6.80 -0.42 -15.41
C LEU A 107 8.33 -0.40 -15.31
N ARG A 108 8.89 0.64 -14.69
CA ARG A 108 10.34 0.85 -14.51
C ARG A 108 10.59 1.50 -13.16
N THR A 109 11.83 1.50 -12.71
CA THR A 109 12.24 2.25 -11.49
C THR A 109 11.88 3.74 -11.58
N ALA A 110 11.91 4.33 -12.78
CA ALA A 110 11.46 5.71 -12.98
C ALA A 110 9.96 5.90 -12.67
N SER A 111 9.13 4.89 -12.93
CA SER A 111 7.68 4.93 -12.66
C SER A 111 7.36 5.07 -11.18
N LEU A 112 8.26 4.63 -10.28
CA LEU A 112 8.11 4.74 -8.82
C LEU A 112 8.42 6.14 -8.30
N LYS A 113 9.03 7.00 -9.12
CA LYS A 113 9.39 8.38 -8.72
C LYS A 113 8.23 9.34 -8.99
N LYS A 114 8.28 10.54 -8.40
CA LYS A 114 7.26 11.57 -8.63
C LYS A 114 7.05 11.91 -10.12
N GLY A 115 8.13 12.10 -10.88
CA GLY A 115 8.03 12.33 -12.33
C GLY A 115 7.33 13.62 -12.74
N LYS A 116 7.41 14.69 -11.94
CA LYS A 116 6.66 15.92 -12.19
C LYS A 116 7.22 16.70 -13.38
N LYS A 117 6.38 16.95 -14.38
CA LYS A 117 6.70 17.81 -15.52
C LYS A 117 6.86 19.27 -15.08
N ARG A 118 8.00 19.86 -15.45
CA ARG A 118 8.29 21.29 -15.24
C ARG A 118 7.31 22.17 -16.01
N ASP A 119 7.04 23.35 -15.46
CA ASP A 119 6.22 24.40 -16.09
C ASP A 119 4.79 23.98 -16.45
N THR A 120 4.22 23.04 -15.68
CA THR A 120 2.82 22.64 -15.81
C THR A 120 1.96 23.31 -14.74
N PRO A 121 0.72 23.71 -15.07
CA PRO A 121 -0.20 24.26 -14.09
C PRO A 121 -0.49 23.22 -12.99
N PRO A 122 -0.80 23.66 -11.76
CA PRO A 122 -1.22 22.75 -10.71
C PRO A 122 -2.50 22.02 -11.12
N VAL A 123 -2.59 20.74 -10.79
CA VAL A 123 -3.80 19.95 -10.99
C VAL A 123 -4.67 20.09 -9.76
N THR A 124 -5.90 20.56 -9.95
CA THR A 124 -6.88 20.79 -8.88
C THR A 124 -7.77 19.56 -8.67
N LEU A 125 -8.35 19.43 -7.48
CA LEU A 125 -9.35 18.38 -7.22
C LEU A 125 -10.59 18.59 -8.08
N GLN A 126 -10.94 19.85 -8.39
CA GLN A 126 -12.03 20.16 -9.32
C GLN A 126 -11.73 19.61 -10.73
N GLN A 127 -10.49 19.76 -11.21
CA GLN A 127 -10.10 19.20 -12.51
C GLN A 127 -10.19 17.67 -12.51
N LEU A 128 -9.77 17.01 -11.43
CA LEU A 128 -9.92 15.55 -11.27
C LEU A 128 -11.39 15.13 -11.24
N LYS A 129 -12.25 15.89 -10.54
CA LYS A 129 -13.71 15.67 -10.51
C LYS A 129 -14.33 15.79 -11.90
N GLU A 130 -13.92 16.75 -12.72
CA GLU A 130 -14.38 16.87 -14.10
C GLU A 130 -14.01 15.66 -14.98
N LEU A 131 -12.88 14.99 -14.67
CA LEU A 131 -12.45 13.74 -15.32
C LEU A 131 -13.19 12.51 -14.78
N GLY A 132 -13.98 12.64 -13.72
CA GLY A 132 -14.67 11.53 -13.06
C GLY A 132 -13.79 10.82 -12.03
N VAL A 133 -12.81 11.51 -11.45
CA VAL A 133 -12.08 11.07 -10.26
C VAL A 133 -12.64 11.82 -9.06
N ILE A 134 -13.35 11.10 -8.19
CA ILE A 134 -14.00 11.66 -7.01
C ILE A 134 -13.14 11.35 -5.78
N TYR A 135 -12.96 12.33 -4.91
CA TYR A 135 -12.13 12.23 -3.72
C TYR A 135 -12.93 12.46 -2.44
N TYR A 136 -12.62 11.67 -1.42
CA TYR A 136 -13.02 11.88 -0.03
C TYR A 136 -11.80 11.69 0.88
N ASP A 137 -11.61 12.62 1.79
CA ASP A 137 -10.72 12.48 2.95
C ASP A 137 -11.50 11.73 4.03
N ILE A 138 -11.05 10.52 4.40
CA ILE A 138 -11.75 9.67 5.35
C ILE A 138 -10.90 9.41 6.59
N ASN A 139 -11.57 9.39 7.75
CA ASN A 139 -10.95 8.88 8.96
C ASN A 139 -11.01 7.35 8.94
N LEU A 140 -9.86 6.68 8.95
CA LEU A 140 -9.80 5.21 8.98
C LEU A 140 -10.39 4.59 10.26
N ASN A 141 -10.71 5.40 11.28
CA ASN A 141 -11.46 4.96 12.47
C ASN A 141 -12.98 5.15 12.33
N ASP A 142 -13.44 5.90 11.31
CA ASP A 142 -14.87 6.09 11.01
C ASP A 142 -15.18 5.87 9.52
N PHE A 143 -15.72 4.70 9.23
CA PHE A 143 -16.14 4.30 7.89
C PHE A 143 -17.55 4.80 7.49
N SER A 144 -18.10 5.83 8.15
CA SER A 144 -19.45 6.35 7.89
C SER A 144 -19.70 6.69 6.42
N ILE A 145 -18.79 7.43 5.78
CA ILE A 145 -18.87 7.79 4.35
C ILE A 145 -18.82 6.53 3.47
N VAL A 146 -17.95 5.58 3.80
CA VAL A 146 -17.83 4.32 3.05
C VAL A 146 -19.13 3.52 3.11
N ARG A 147 -19.78 3.46 4.28
CA ARG A 147 -21.10 2.81 4.43
C ARG A 147 -22.17 3.47 3.57
N GLN A 148 -22.19 4.80 3.54
CA GLN A 148 -23.15 5.56 2.71
C GLN A 148 -22.90 5.29 1.23
N LEU A 149 -21.63 5.28 0.78
CA LEU A 149 -21.26 4.95 -0.59
C LEU A 149 -21.68 3.52 -0.96
N VAL A 150 -21.35 2.52 -0.13
CA VAL A 150 -21.76 1.11 -0.33
C VAL A 150 -23.25 0.99 -0.56
N LYS A 151 -24.06 1.65 0.29
CA LYS A 151 -25.51 1.67 0.16
C LYS A 151 -25.99 2.36 -1.11
N GLU A 152 -25.62 3.63 -1.28
CA GLU A 152 -26.17 4.51 -2.31
C GLU A 152 -25.79 4.05 -3.72
N ARG A 153 -24.58 3.47 -3.84
CA ARG A 153 -23.99 3.05 -5.12
C ARG A 153 -24.10 1.55 -5.36
N LEU A 154 -24.65 0.80 -4.39
CA LEU A 154 -24.94 -0.64 -4.47
C LEU A 154 -23.69 -1.50 -4.72
N TYR A 155 -22.59 -1.22 -4.03
CA TYR A 155 -21.38 -2.04 -4.10
C TYR A 155 -21.62 -3.41 -3.47
N LYS A 156 -21.27 -4.49 -4.18
CA LYS A 156 -21.57 -5.87 -3.77
C LYS A 156 -20.33 -6.66 -3.36
N HIS A 157 -19.17 -6.28 -3.86
CA HIS A 157 -17.94 -7.02 -3.67
C HIS A 157 -16.85 -6.11 -3.12
N THR A 158 -16.04 -6.67 -2.21
CA THR A 158 -14.94 -5.98 -1.56
C THR A 158 -13.74 -6.92 -1.45
N ASP A 159 -12.54 -6.36 -1.56
CA ASP A 159 -11.33 -7.06 -1.16
C ASP A 159 -10.27 -6.10 -0.65
N GLU A 160 -9.27 -6.68 0.01
CA GLU A 160 -8.12 -5.97 0.55
C GLU A 160 -6.86 -6.54 -0.10
N VAL A 161 -5.99 -5.65 -0.58
CA VAL A 161 -4.74 -6.03 -1.20
C VAL A 161 -3.58 -5.29 -0.57
N HIS A 162 -2.52 -6.03 -0.28
CA HIS A 162 -1.25 -5.51 0.20
C HIS A 162 -0.23 -5.62 -0.93
N ILE A 163 0.37 -4.50 -1.30
CA ILE A 163 1.22 -4.37 -2.48
C ILE A 163 2.56 -3.80 -2.05
N SER A 164 3.64 -4.46 -2.45
CA SER A 164 5.04 -4.05 -2.31
C SER A 164 5.86 -4.69 -3.44
N GLN A 165 7.08 -4.23 -3.68
CA GLN A 165 7.98 -4.90 -4.64
C GLN A 165 8.32 -6.33 -4.25
N THR A 166 8.22 -6.68 -2.96
CA THR A 166 8.47 -8.05 -2.47
C THR A 166 7.21 -8.93 -2.43
N CYS A 167 6.06 -8.42 -2.89
CA CYS A 167 4.86 -9.25 -3.00
C CYS A 167 5.12 -10.43 -3.95
N LYS A 168 4.56 -11.60 -3.61
CA LYS A 168 4.83 -12.88 -4.29
C LYS A 168 4.43 -12.92 -5.78
N ASP A 169 3.68 -11.94 -6.27
CA ASP A 169 3.17 -11.88 -7.64
C ASP A 169 3.72 -10.64 -8.35
N GLU A 170 4.94 -10.72 -8.90
CA GLU A 170 5.54 -9.65 -9.71
C GLU A 170 4.65 -9.27 -10.91
N SER A 171 3.91 -10.25 -11.47
CA SER A 171 2.98 -10.01 -12.57
C SER A 171 1.80 -9.13 -12.18
N PHE A 172 1.48 -9.04 -10.87
CA PHE A 172 0.46 -8.12 -10.38
C PHE A 172 0.86 -6.67 -10.60
N LEU A 173 2.11 -6.29 -10.29
CA LEU A 173 2.58 -4.91 -10.43
C LEU A 173 2.55 -4.46 -11.89
N GLU A 174 2.99 -5.33 -12.80
CA GLU A 174 2.92 -5.05 -14.24
C GLU A 174 1.48 -4.89 -14.72
N ARG A 175 0.58 -5.79 -14.32
CA ARG A 175 -0.86 -5.71 -14.68
C ARG A 175 -1.54 -4.47 -14.09
N TRP A 176 -1.19 -4.10 -12.86
CA TRP A 176 -1.73 -2.91 -12.20
C TRP A 176 -1.24 -1.61 -12.86
N PHE A 177 0.00 -1.62 -13.37
CA PHE A 177 0.60 -0.49 -14.08
C PHE A 177 0.19 -0.38 -15.55
N GLN A 178 -0.18 -1.48 -16.21
CA GLN A 178 -0.61 -1.45 -17.59
C GLN A 178 -1.84 -0.55 -17.73
N GLU A 179 -1.85 0.38 -18.68
CA GLU A 179 -2.96 1.33 -18.86
C GLU A 179 -4.27 0.63 -19.23
N HIS A 180 -5.33 0.93 -18.47
CA HIS A 180 -6.63 0.29 -18.62
C HIS A 180 -7.80 1.14 -18.13
N PHE A 181 -9.02 0.70 -18.42
CA PHE A 181 -10.24 1.15 -17.72
C PHE A 181 -11.04 -0.06 -17.24
N ASN A 182 -12.07 0.19 -16.43
CA ASN A 182 -13.01 -0.85 -16.01
C ASN A 182 -14.44 -0.49 -16.44
N GLU A 183 -15.28 -1.52 -16.60
CA GLU A 183 -16.71 -1.38 -16.91
C GLU A 183 -17.51 -0.77 -15.76
N ASP A 184 -17.11 -1.09 -14.53
CA ASP A 184 -17.71 -0.55 -13.33
C ASP A 184 -16.89 0.62 -12.77
N GLU A 185 -17.56 1.40 -11.92
CA GLU A 185 -16.88 2.36 -11.06
C GLU A 185 -16.02 1.61 -10.05
N GLN A 186 -14.85 2.16 -9.75
CA GLN A 186 -13.90 1.52 -8.84
C GLN A 186 -13.60 2.42 -7.67
N ILE A 187 -13.88 1.93 -6.46
CA ILE A 187 -13.42 2.59 -5.23
C ILE A 187 -12.07 2.02 -4.83
N ARG A 188 -11.17 2.91 -4.43
CA ARG A 188 -9.90 2.60 -3.78
C ARG A 188 -9.81 3.42 -2.50
N ILE A 189 -9.68 2.73 -1.38
CA ILE A 189 -9.38 3.33 -0.09
C ILE A 189 -7.95 2.94 0.24
N VAL A 190 -7.09 3.93 0.49
CA VAL A 190 -5.76 3.66 1.01
C VAL A 190 -5.87 3.51 2.52
N ILE A 191 -5.64 2.29 3.02
CA ILE A 191 -5.74 1.98 4.46
C ILE A 191 -4.37 2.02 5.15
N ASP A 192 -3.29 1.82 4.40
CA ASP A 192 -1.92 1.97 4.89
C ASP A 192 -0.96 2.28 3.73
N GLY A 193 0.18 2.90 4.04
CA GLY A 193 1.21 3.26 3.07
C GLY A 193 0.77 4.30 2.04
N SER A 194 1.34 4.22 0.84
CA SER A 194 1.08 5.17 -0.24
C SER A 194 1.40 4.62 -1.62
N CYS A 195 0.76 5.19 -2.64
CA CYS A 195 0.95 4.80 -4.03
C CYS A 195 0.61 5.93 -5.00
N TYR A 196 0.87 5.71 -6.28
CA TYR A 196 0.42 6.59 -7.36
C TYR A 196 -0.73 5.98 -8.14
N PHE A 197 -1.74 6.81 -8.42
CA PHE A 197 -2.71 6.56 -9.48
C PHE A 197 -2.47 7.55 -10.62
N ASP A 198 -2.26 7.04 -11.83
CA ASP A 198 -2.16 7.88 -13.02
C ASP A 198 -3.48 7.82 -13.79
N VAL A 199 -4.00 8.96 -14.22
CA VAL A 199 -5.23 9.09 -15.02
C VAL A 199 -4.99 9.93 -16.27
N ARG A 200 -5.78 9.68 -17.33
CA ARG A 200 -5.72 10.51 -18.55
C ARG A 200 -6.57 11.78 -18.41
N SER A 201 -5.95 12.92 -18.72
CA SER A 201 -6.64 14.20 -18.87
C SER A 201 -7.46 14.28 -20.17
N LYS A 202 -8.24 15.37 -20.32
CA LYS A 202 -9.01 15.67 -21.55
C LYS A 202 -8.14 15.69 -22.82
N GLN A 203 -6.86 16.06 -22.71
CA GLN A 203 -5.90 16.08 -23.82
C GLN A 203 -5.04 14.81 -23.89
N ASP A 204 -5.49 13.73 -23.26
CA ASP A 204 -4.81 12.43 -23.22
C ASP A 204 -3.38 12.50 -22.63
N LYS A 205 -3.11 13.48 -21.75
CA LYS A 205 -1.86 13.58 -20.98
C LYS A 205 -2.03 12.93 -19.62
N TRP A 206 -1.00 12.26 -19.12
CA TRP A 206 -0.99 11.66 -17.78
C TRP A 206 -0.99 12.72 -16.67
N ILE A 207 -1.91 12.54 -15.73
CA ILE A 207 -1.93 13.19 -14.42
C ILE A 207 -1.66 12.10 -13.39
N ARG A 208 -0.65 12.30 -12.54
CA ARG A 208 -0.34 11.46 -11.38
C ARG A 208 -0.98 12.04 -10.14
N ILE A 209 -1.57 11.16 -9.33
CA ILE A 209 -2.18 11.44 -8.03
C ILE A 209 -1.39 10.66 -6.99
N HIS A 210 -0.87 11.34 -5.96
CA HIS A 210 -0.25 10.68 -4.81
C HIS A 210 -1.31 10.38 -3.77
N ALA A 211 -1.62 9.10 -3.60
CA ALA A 211 -2.62 8.60 -2.66
C ALA A 211 -1.93 8.05 -1.41
N LYS A 212 -2.43 8.41 -0.24
CA LYS A 212 -1.89 8.02 1.07
C LYS A 212 -2.99 7.53 1.99
N ALA A 213 -2.60 6.83 3.07
CA ALA A 213 -3.53 6.36 4.09
C ALA A 213 -4.55 7.44 4.52
N GLY A 214 -5.85 7.11 4.43
CA GLY A 214 -6.97 8.04 4.65
C GLY A 214 -7.60 8.59 3.36
N ASP A 215 -6.94 8.43 2.21
CA ASP A 215 -7.52 8.85 0.93
C ASP A 215 -8.49 7.81 0.36
N LEU A 216 -9.67 8.26 -0.04
CA LEU A 216 -10.63 7.47 -0.82
C LEU A 216 -10.82 8.10 -2.21
N PHE A 217 -10.57 7.29 -3.24
CA PHE A 217 -10.81 7.66 -4.64
C PHE A 217 -11.88 6.78 -5.28
N ILE A 218 -12.74 7.40 -6.07
CA ILE A 218 -13.67 6.72 -6.96
C ILE A 218 -13.31 7.08 -8.40
N PHE A 219 -13.05 6.06 -9.22
CA PHE A 219 -12.74 6.23 -10.64
C PHE A 219 -13.97 5.90 -11.49
N ALA A 220 -14.35 6.84 -12.34
CA ALA A 220 -15.47 6.67 -13.27
C ALA A 220 -15.26 5.47 -14.23
N PRO A 221 -16.33 4.76 -14.59
CA PRO A 221 -16.29 3.76 -15.65
C PRO A 221 -15.71 4.34 -16.95
N GLY A 222 -14.88 3.57 -17.66
CA GLY A 222 -14.32 4.00 -18.95
C GLY A 222 -13.18 5.04 -18.88
N LEU A 223 -12.82 5.55 -17.70
CA LEU A 223 -11.64 6.39 -17.49
C LEU A 223 -10.37 5.56 -17.61
N TYR A 224 -9.45 5.95 -18.50
CA TYR A 224 -8.12 5.34 -18.55
C TYR A 224 -7.28 5.74 -17.34
N HIS A 225 -6.75 4.74 -16.67
CA HIS A 225 -5.90 4.87 -15.49
C HIS A 225 -4.92 3.70 -15.37
N ARG A 226 -4.01 3.82 -14.41
CA ARG A 226 -3.10 2.77 -13.92
C ARG A 226 -2.67 3.07 -12.49
N GLY A 227 -2.18 2.07 -11.77
CA GLY A 227 -1.60 2.25 -10.45
C GLY A 227 -0.15 1.76 -10.38
N THR A 228 0.63 2.34 -9.48
CA THR A 228 2.00 1.91 -9.19
C THR A 228 2.38 2.28 -7.77
N LEU A 229 3.37 1.59 -7.22
CA LEU A 229 3.97 1.97 -5.95
C LEU A 229 4.72 3.31 -6.10
N ASP A 230 4.90 4.00 -4.99
CA ASP A 230 5.86 5.09 -4.90
C ASP A 230 7.20 4.57 -4.33
N GLU A 231 8.07 5.49 -3.92
CA GLU A 231 9.39 5.16 -3.37
C GLU A 231 9.32 4.54 -1.96
N ASP A 232 8.16 4.61 -1.27
CA ASP A 232 7.98 3.99 0.06
C ASP A 232 7.66 2.49 -0.05
N ASP A 233 7.44 1.99 -1.28
CA ASP A 233 7.37 0.56 -1.63
C ASP A 233 6.30 -0.26 -0.90
N TYR A 234 5.26 0.39 -0.36
CA TYR A 234 4.19 -0.30 0.32
C TYR A 234 2.87 0.46 0.25
N VAL A 235 1.81 -0.26 -0.09
CA VAL A 235 0.43 0.22 0.07
C VAL A 235 -0.51 -0.91 0.42
N ALA A 236 -1.45 -0.63 1.31
CA ALA A 236 -2.63 -1.46 1.54
C ALA A 236 -3.85 -0.73 0.97
N LEU A 237 -4.56 -1.40 0.06
CA LEU A 237 -5.76 -0.86 -0.59
C LEU A 237 -6.96 -1.72 -0.25
N TYR A 238 -8.03 -1.08 0.24
CA TYR A 238 -9.35 -1.67 0.29
C TYR A 238 -10.14 -1.26 -0.95
N ARG A 239 -10.63 -2.24 -1.71
CA ARG A 239 -11.25 -2.04 -3.02
C ARG A 239 -12.71 -2.46 -2.96
N LEU A 240 -13.58 -1.67 -3.57
CA LEU A 240 -15.00 -1.99 -3.69
C LEU A 240 -15.41 -2.02 -5.16
N PHE A 241 -16.26 -2.98 -5.50
CA PHE A 241 -16.74 -3.25 -6.84
C PHE A 241 -18.25 -3.44 -6.86
N ARG A 242 -18.89 -2.97 -7.94
CA ARG A 242 -20.34 -3.02 -8.07
C ARG A 242 -20.81 -4.38 -8.56
N ASP A 243 -20.56 -4.71 -9.82
CA ASP A 243 -21.04 -5.94 -10.45
C ASP A 243 -19.89 -6.91 -10.77
N SER A 244 -18.71 -6.39 -11.12
CA SER A 244 -17.50 -7.18 -11.39
C SER A 244 -16.93 -7.75 -10.08
N PRO A 245 -16.81 -9.09 -9.92
CA PRO A 245 -16.40 -9.69 -8.66
C PRO A 245 -14.88 -9.58 -8.37
N ARG A 246 -14.10 -9.12 -9.35
CA ARG A 246 -12.63 -8.95 -9.27
C ARG A 246 -12.15 -7.97 -10.33
N PHE A 247 -10.87 -7.63 -10.27
CA PHE A 247 -10.17 -6.87 -11.29
C PHE A 247 -10.28 -7.53 -12.67
N ALA A 248 -11.04 -6.92 -13.58
CA ALA A 248 -11.30 -7.40 -14.95
C ALA A 248 -11.24 -6.20 -15.93
N PRO A 249 -10.04 -5.64 -16.15
CA PRO A 249 -9.89 -4.40 -16.91
C PRO A 249 -9.97 -4.63 -18.43
N PHE A 250 -10.30 -3.56 -19.15
CA PHE A 250 -10.02 -3.42 -20.58
C PHE A 250 -8.72 -2.65 -20.75
N PHE A 251 -7.68 -3.35 -21.18
CA PHE A 251 -6.38 -2.73 -21.46
C PHE A 251 -6.47 -1.86 -22.71
N ARG A 252 -5.81 -0.71 -22.69
CA ARG A 252 -5.79 0.21 -23.84
C ARG A 252 -5.17 -0.41 -25.10
N SER A 253 -4.29 -1.40 -24.92
CA SER A 253 -3.70 -2.17 -26.02
C SER A 253 -4.68 -3.12 -26.72
N ASP A 254 -5.85 -3.43 -26.14
CA ASP A 254 -6.88 -4.20 -26.83
C ASP A 254 -7.53 -3.32 -27.91
N ALA A 255 -7.53 -3.80 -29.16
CA ALA A 255 -8.13 -3.13 -30.30
C ALA A 255 -9.63 -2.83 -30.12
N ARG A 256 -10.31 -3.55 -29.23
CA ARG A 256 -11.74 -3.37 -28.91
C ARG A 256 -11.97 -2.40 -27.76
N ALA A 257 -10.94 -1.88 -27.11
CA ALA A 257 -11.09 -1.04 -25.92
C ALA A 257 -11.86 0.25 -26.22
N GLU A 258 -11.53 0.95 -27.32
CA GLU A 258 -12.15 2.21 -27.69
C GLU A 258 -13.59 2.07 -28.22
N SER A 259 -14.01 0.86 -28.63
CA SER A 259 -15.37 0.57 -29.08
C SER A 259 -16.29 0.06 -27.97
N GLN A 260 -15.79 -0.15 -26.75
CA GLN A 260 -16.63 -0.55 -25.62
C GLN A 260 -17.67 0.51 -25.30
N LYS A 261 -18.91 0.09 -25.05
CA LYS A 261 -20.03 1.00 -24.74
C LYS A 261 -19.72 1.90 -23.54
N VAL A 262 -19.11 1.34 -22.48
CA VAL A 262 -18.70 2.10 -21.29
C VAL A 262 -17.73 3.22 -21.64
N ARG A 263 -16.77 2.95 -22.53
CA ARG A 263 -15.76 3.91 -22.99
C ARG A 263 -16.39 5.03 -23.81
N LEU A 264 -17.30 4.68 -24.72
CA LEU A 264 -18.05 5.67 -25.53
C LEU A 264 -18.90 6.58 -24.64
N ASN A 265 -19.59 6.02 -23.63
CA ASN A 265 -20.37 6.80 -22.66
C ASN A 265 -19.50 7.75 -21.83
N TYR A 266 -18.33 7.29 -21.39
CA TYR A 266 -17.35 8.12 -20.70
C TYR A 266 -16.91 9.31 -21.58
N LEU A 267 -16.59 9.06 -22.86
CA LEU A 267 -16.18 10.12 -23.79
C LEU A 267 -17.29 11.15 -24.05
N MET A 268 -18.55 10.73 -24.11
CA MET A 268 -19.68 11.66 -24.19
C MET A 268 -19.77 12.55 -22.95
N SER A 269 -19.63 11.96 -21.76
CA SER A 269 -19.63 12.68 -20.48
C SER A 269 -18.45 13.65 -20.38
N LEU A 270 -17.27 13.24 -20.85
CA LEU A 270 -16.06 14.05 -20.86
C LEU A 270 -16.20 15.28 -21.76
N LYS A 271 -16.88 15.15 -22.91
CA LYS A 271 -17.18 16.28 -23.81
C LYS A 271 -18.11 17.31 -23.18
N LYS A 272 -19.06 16.88 -22.34
CA LYS A 272 -19.92 17.79 -21.56
C LYS A 272 -19.16 18.54 -20.46
N GLY A 273 -17.96 18.05 -20.10
CA GLY A 273 -17.06 18.72 -19.18
C GLY A 273 -17.28 18.42 -17.70
N ASN A 274 -18.22 17.55 -17.34
CA ASN A 274 -18.51 17.20 -15.94
C ASN A 274 -18.88 15.71 -15.80
N VAL A 275 -17.87 14.84 -15.89
CA VAL A 275 -18.08 13.39 -15.79
C VAL A 275 -18.68 12.99 -14.44
N ALA A 276 -18.20 13.56 -13.34
CA ALA A 276 -18.70 13.25 -12.00
C ALA A 276 -20.21 13.49 -11.85
N ALA A 277 -20.73 14.62 -12.37
CA ALA A 277 -22.16 14.90 -12.33
C ALA A 277 -22.98 13.92 -13.18
N GLU A 278 -22.47 13.54 -14.35
CA GLU A 278 -23.14 12.57 -15.24
C GLU A 278 -23.26 11.17 -14.62
N ILE A 279 -22.33 10.80 -13.73
CA ILE A 279 -22.40 9.55 -12.97
C ILE A 279 -23.04 9.71 -11.57
N GLY A 280 -23.61 10.88 -11.28
CA GLY A 280 -24.46 11.12 -10.11
C GLY A 280 -23.77 11.71 -8.88
N PHE A 281 -22.52 12.15 -8.97
CA PHE A 281 -21.86 12.88 -7.87
C PHE A 281 -22.14 14.38 -7.95
N ARG A 282 -22.57 14.95 -6.81
CA ARG A 282 -22.80 16.40 -6.65
C ARG A 282 -21.51 17.11 -6.28
#